data_AF-A0A7J8ZC74-F1
#
_entry.id   AF-A0A7J8ZC74-F1
#
_cell.length_a   1.000
_cell.length_b   1.000
_cell.length_c   1.000
_cell.angle_alpha   90.00
_cell.angle_beta   90.00
_cell.angle_gamma   90.00
#
_symmetry.space_group_name_H-M   'P 1'
#
loop_
_entity.id
_entity.type
_entity.pdbx_description
1 polymer ?
#
loop_
_entity_poly.entity_id
_entity_poly.type
_entity_poly.pdbx_seq_one_letter_code
_entity_poly.pdbx_strand_id
1 'polypeptide(L)'
;MERGLKNLNIEDGEEEGWMIGDIQKLVYEFYIVGCFLTTSVVHFSAMRNTMTNLWHSLEGVQISNLGGKRFMSKFFYEGDIDRVENGVSWTFNNHLLAIHRLKEDEDPLQIPLVTTNFLVQVHDLPP
;
A
#
# COMPACT_ATOMS: atom_id res chain seq x y z
N MET A 1 -32.07 27.92 20.51
CA MET A 1 -31.40 26.63 20.77
C MET A 1 -31.36 25.88 19.45
N GLU A 2 -30.40 26.20 18.61
CA GLU A 2 -30.23 25.64 17.27
C GLU A 2 -29.25 24.47 17.36
N ARG A 3 -29.74 23.23 17.19
CA ARG A 3 -28.89 22.05 17.00
C ARG A 3 -29.50 21.16 15.92
N GLY A 4 -29.47 21.66 14.69
CA GLY A 4 -29.62 20.84 13.49
C GLY A 4 -28.24 20.58 12.90
N LEU A 5 -27.45 19.69 13.50
CA LEU A 5 -26.24 19.19 12.85
C LEU A 5 -26.66 18.11 11.86
N LYS A 6 -26.71 18.55 10.61
CA LYS A 6 -27.09 17.79 9.43
C LYS A 6 -26.19 16.57 9.26
N ASN A 7 -26.83 15.48 8.89
CA ASN A 7 -26.25 14.23 8.44
C ASN A 7 -25.10 14.47 7.46
N LEU A 8 -23.88 14.15 7.87
CA LEU A 8 -22.75 13.98 6.96
C LEU A 8 -22.79 12.54 6.46
N ASN A 9 -23.46 12.34 5.34
CA ASN A 9 -23.33 11.12 4.57
C ASN A 9 -22.05 11.27 3.75
N ILE A 10 -20.99 10.56 4.13
CA ILE A 10 -19.79 10.46 3.29
C ILE A 10 -20.13 9.45 2.21
N GLU A 11 -20.50 9.95 1.03
CA GLU A 11 -20.43 9.15 -0.19
C GLU A 11 -18.95 8.87 -0.45
N ASP A 12 -18.50 7.67 -0.06
CA ASP A 12 -17.16 7.13 -0.33
C ASP A 12 -17.08 6.77 -1.82
N GLY A 13 -17.04 7.81 -2.65
CA GLY A 13 -16.85 7.75 -4.10
C GLY A 13 -15.41 8.03 -4.47
N GLU A 14 -14.45 7.33 -3.86
CA GLU A 14 -13.04 7.40 -4.27
C GLU A 14 -12.69 6.22 -5.20
N GLU A 15 -13.31 6.19 -6.39
CA GLU A 15 -12.75 5.48 -7.53
C GLU A 15 -11.84 6.44 -8.31
N GLU A 16 -10.65 6.72 -7.78
CA GLU A 16 -9.56 7.25 -8.61
C GLU A 16 -8.98 6.09 -9.43
N GLY A 17 -9.71 5.71 -10.48
CA GLY A 17 -9.25 4.76 -11.48
C GLY A 17 -8.01 5.32 -12.20
N TRP A 18 -6.91 4.57 -12.17
CA TRP A 18 -5.74 4.91 -12.95
C TRP A 18 -6.02 4.52 -14.40
N MET A 19 -6.07 5.51 -15.29
CA MET A 19 -6.05 5.26 -16.73
C MET A 19 -4.65 4.73 -17.07
N ILE A 20 -4.51 3.41 -17.18
CA ILE A 20 -3.28 2.69 -17.60
C ILE A 20 -3.01 2.92 -19.11
N GLY A 21 -3.33 4.11 -19.63
CA GLY A 21 -3.27 4.44 -21.06
C GLY A 21 -2.04 5.26 -21.45
N ASP A 22 -1.55 6.15 -20.58
CA ASP A 22 -0.65 7.23 -21.01
C ASP A 22 0.57 7.46 -20.11
N ILE A 23 0.97 6.48 -19.28
CA ILE A 23 2.30 6.54 -18.63
C ILE A 23 3.28 5.78 -19.51
N GLN A 24 3.83 6.52 -20.47
CA GLN A 24 4.97 6.11 -21.29
C GLN A 24 6.07 5.53 -20.39
N LYS A 25 6.28 4.21 -20.45
CA LYS A 25 7.55 3.45 -20.39
C LYS A 25 8.72 3.90 -19.50
N LEU A 26 8.51 4.84 -18.59
CA LEU A 26 9.54 5.48 -17.77
C LEU A 26 9.17 5.25 -16.32
N VAL A 27 9.88 4.27 -15.76
CA VAL A 27 10.17 4.14 -14.33
C VAL A 27 9.01 3.56 -13.51
N TYR A 28 8.72 2.26 -13.71
CA TYR A 28 8.07 1.44 -12.66
C TYR A 28 8.94 1.32 -11.39
N GLU A 29 10.18 1.83 -11.41
CA GLU A 29 11.17 1.77 -10.31
C GLU A 29 10.63 2.31 -8.98
N PHE A 30 9.66 3.23 -8.98
CA PHE A 30 9.08 3.81 -7.77
C PHE A 30 7.68 3.27 -7.42
N TYR A 31 7.29 2.12 -7.95
CA TYR A 31 5.97 1.54 -7.70
C TYR A 31 6.05 0.26 -6.87
N ILE A 32 5.17 0.17 -5.87
CA ILE A 32 4.89 -1.05 -5.12
C ILE A 32 3.43 -1.45 -5.38
N VAL A 33 3.20 -2.73 -5.66
CA VAL A 33 1.88 -3.35 -5.57
C VAL A 33 1.74 -4.08 -4.24
N GLY A 34 0.60 -3.89 -3.56
CA GLY A 34 0.34 -4.44 -2.23
C GLY A 34 -0.99 -5.17 -2.15
N CYS A 35 -1.06 -6.18 -1.28
CA CYS A 35 -2.27 -6.92 -0.94
C CYS A 35 -2.23 -7.38 0.52
N PHE A 36 -3.33 -7.20 1.25
CA PHE A 36 -3.45 -7.73 2.61
C PHE A 36 -3.81 -9.22 2.58
N LEU A 37 -3.05 -10.03 3.31
CA LEU A 37 -3.27 -11.46 3.48
C LEU A 37 -4.43 -11.70 4.43
N THR A 38 -5.65 -11.43 3.96
CA THR A 38 -6.88 -11.56 4.74
C THR A 38 -8.09 -11.87 3.86
N THR A 39 -9.05 -12.62 4.41
CA THR A 39 -10.37 -12.82 3.80
C THR A 39 -11.28 -11.62 4.03
N SER A 40 -11.05 -10.85 5.09
CA SER A 40 -11.85 -9.68 5.47
C SER A 40 -11.79 -8.55 4.44
N VAL A 41 -12.79 -7.67 4.49
CA VAL A 41 -12.80 -6.42 3.73
C VAL A 41 -11.82 -5.44 4.37
N VAL A 42 -10.93 -4.88 3.57
CA VAL A 42 -10.03 -3.79 3.98
C VAL A 42 -10.63 -2.48 3.49
N HIS A 43 -10.98 -1.57 4.40
CA HIS A 43 -11.50 -0.26 4.06
C HIS A 43 -10.38 0.61 3.47
N PHE A 44 -10.49 0.93 2.17
CA PHE A 44 -9.42 1.56 1.40
C PHE A 44 -9.00 2.92 1.98
N SER A 45 -9.94 3.83 2.25
CA SER A 45 -9.62 5.17 2.78
C SER A 45 -8.89 5.10 4.14
N ALA A 46 -9.37 4.25 5.07
CA ALA A 46 -8.74 4.06 6.36
C ALA A 46 -7.34 3.44 6.26
N MET A 47 -7.19 2.43 5.40
CA MET A 47 -5.92 1.79 5.09
C MET A 47 -4.94 2.78 4.48
N ARG A 48 -5.34 3.52 3.44
CA ARG A 48 -4.54 4.54 2.75
C ARG A 48 -4.01 5.56 3.74
N ASN A 49 -4.88 6.16 4.55
CA ASN A 49 -4.47 7.15 5.55
C ASN A 49 -3.49 6.57 6.56
N THR A 50 -3.72 5.34 7.01
CA THR A 50 -2.83 4.69 7.98
C THR A 50 -1.47 4.36 7.37
N MET A 51 -1.43 3.79 6.17
CA MET A 51 -0.19 3.38 5.50
C MET A 51 0.64 4.59 5.06
N THR A 52 0.01 5.63 4.52
CA THR A 52 0.70 6.90 4.18
C THR A 52 1.39 7.51 5.39
N ASN A 53 0.71 7.51 6.55
CA ASN A 53 1.30 7.98 7.80
C ASN A 53 2.42 7.04 8.26
N LEU A 54 2.19 5.74 8.28
CA LEU A 54 3.12 4.74 8.82
C LEU A 54 4.43 4.66 8.03
N TRP A 55 4.36 4.73 6.70
CA TRP A 55 5.54 4.72 5.85
C TRP A 55 6.36 6.01 5.96
N HIS A 56 5.78 7.10 6.49
CA HIS A 56 6.47 8.36 6.77
C HIS A 56 7.34 8.86 5.61
N SER A 57 6.88 8.72 4.36
CA SER A 57 7.64 9.10 3.17
C SER A 57 8.00 10.59 3.19
N LEU A 58 9.24 10.91 2.82
CA LEU A 58 9.78 12.27 2.79
C LEU A 58 9.10 13.13 1.73
N GLU A 59 8.87 12.58 0.54
CA GLU A 59 8.18 13.26 -0.57
C GLU A 59 6.71 12.84 -0.72
N GLY A 60 6.22 12.03 0.23
CA GLY A 60 4.88 11.49 0.23
C GLY A 60 4.71 10.28 -0.68
N VAL A 61 3.52 9.69 -0.61
CA VAL A 61 3.14 8.51 -1.38
C VAL A 61 1.74 8.69 -1.92
N GLN A 62 1.54 8.30 -3.18
CA GLN A 62 0.22 8.20 -3.80
C GLN A 62 -0.22 6.75 -3.81
N ILE A 63 -1.31 6.45 -3.09
CA ILE A 63 -1.89 5.10 -3.03
C ILE A 63 -3.22 5.09 -3.78
N SER A 64 -3.39 4.11 -4.67
CA SER A 64 -4.60 3.92 -5.46
C SER A 64 -5.09 2.47 -5.41
N ASN A 65 -6.40 2.30 -5.59
CA ASN A 65 -7.04 0.99 -5.59
C ASN A 65 -6.93 0.37 -7.00
N LEU A 66 -6.37 -0.84 -7.09
CA LEU A 66 -6.32 -1.61 -8.34
C LEU A 66 -7.47 -2.61 -8.48
N GLY A 67 -8.34 -2.70 -7.47
CA GLY A 67 -9.37 -3.73 -7.37
C GLY A 67 -8.80 -5.08 -6.92
N GLY A 68 -9.67 -6.05 -6.69
CA GLY A 68 -9.25 -7.41 -6.32
C GLY A 68 -8.40 -7.50 -5.05
N LYS A 69 -8.63 -6.61 -4.07
CA LYS A 69 -7.83 -6.45 -2.83
C LYS A 69 -6.38 -5.97 -3.05
N ARG A 70 -6.05 -5.52 -4.27
CA ARG A 70 -4.76 -4.95 -4.61
C ARG A 70 -4.82 -3.43 -4.59
N PHE A 71 -3.70 -2.83 -4.23
CA PHE A 71 -3.49 -1.40 -4.33
C PHE A 71 -2.10 -1.13 -4.87
N MET A 72 -1.93 0.02 -5.50
CA MET A 72 -0.67 0.49 -6.04
C MET A 72 -0.21 1.70 -5.23
N SER A 73 1.08 1.73 -4.91
CA SER A 73 1.71 2.84 -4.20
C SER A 73 2.83 3.39 -5.05
N LYS A 74 2.73 4.66 -5.41
CA LYS A 74 3.76 5.41 -6.13
C LYS A 74 4.52 6.27 -5.14
N PHE A 75 5.83 6.07 -5.10
CA PHE A 75 6.77 6.88 -4.34
C PHE A 75 7.44 7.91 -5.25
N PHE A 76 8.04 8.93 -4.65
CA PHE A 76 8.76 9.99 -5.37
C PHE A 76 10.26 10.05 -5.02
N TYR A 77 10.68 9.27 -4.02
CA TYR A 77 12.06 9.22 -3.55
C TYR A 77 12.52 7.77 -3.32
N GLU A 78 13.71 7.43 -3.80
CA GLU A 78 14.27 6.06 -3.71
C GLU A 78 14.43 5.59 -2.26
N GLY A 79 14.89 6.48 -1.37
CA GLY A 79 15.05 6.12 0.04
C GLY A 79 13.72 5.81 0.75
N ASP A 80 12.59 6.30 0.22
CA ASP A 80 11.27 5.98 0.78
C ASP A 80 10.84 4.58 0.36
N ILE A 81 10.99 4.22 -0.92
CA ILE A 81 10.63 2.88 -1.39
C ILE A 81 11.52 1.82 -0.76
N ASP A 82 12.83 2.07 -0.67
CA ASP A 82 13.78 1.16 -0.02
C ASP A 82 13.43 0.94 1.45
N ARG A 83 13.02 1.99 2.17
CA ARG A 83 12.59 1.86 3.57
C ARG A 83 11.30 1.06 3.71
N VAL A 84 10.37 1.20 2.76
CA VAL A 84 9.13 0.41 2.76
C VAL A 84 9.42 -1.05 2.42
N GLU A 85 10.28 -1.32 1.45
CA GLU A 85 10.65 -2.68 1.04
C GLU A 85 11.46 -3.42 2.11
N ASN A 86 12.43 -2.74 2.74
CA ASN A 86 13.28 -3.29 3.79
C ASN A 86 12.68 -3.13 5.20
N GLY A 87 11.52 -2.50 5.31
CA GLY A 87 10.81 -2.34 6.56
C GLY A 87 10.41 -3.68 7.17
N VAL A 88 10.11 -3.66 8.47
CA VAL A 88 9.44 -4.80 9.12
C VAL A 88 8.14 -5.11 8.38
N SER A 89 7.67 -6.35 8.47
CA SER A 89 6.41 -6.77 7.88
C SER A 89 5.26 -5.81 8.24
N TRP A 90 4.75 -5.08 7.25
CA TRP A 90 3.74 -4.05 7.46
C TRP A 90 2.38 -4.67 7.78
N THR A 91 1.61 -4.03 8.68
CA THR A 91 0.28 -4.51 9.04
C THR A 91 -0.73 -3.37 9.14
N PHE A 92 -1.98 -3.66 8.81
CA PHE A 92 -3.13 -2.78 9.06
C PHE A 92 -4.25 -3.61 9.70
N ASN A 93 -4.79 -3.18 10.82
CA ASN A 93 -5.82 -3.92 11.58
C ASN A 93 -5.46 -5.41 11.80
N ASN A 94 -4.21 -5.69 12.19
CA ASN A 94 -3.66 -7.03 12.37
C ASN A 94 -3.69 -7.93 11.12
N HIS A 95 -3.88 -7.34 9.94
CA HIS A 95 -3.72 -8.02 8.67
C HIS A 95 -2.36 -7.70 8.07
N LEU A 96 -1.65 -8.75 7.67
CA LEU A 96 -0.32 -8.67 7.12
C LEU A 96 -0.36 -8.17 5.68
N LEU A 97 0.51 -7.23 5.34
CA LEU A 97 0.65 -6.70 4.00
C LEU A 97 1.78 -7.43 3.26
N ALA A 98 1.44 -8.06 2.15
CA ALA A 98 2.39 -8.52 1.14
C ALA A 98 2.61 -7.39 0.12
N ILE A 99 3.87 -7.11 -0.20
CA ILE A 99 4.28 -6.07 -1.15
C ILE A 99 5.24 -6.62 -2.20
N HIS A 100 5.25 -6.00 -3.37
CA HIS A 100 6.23 -6.27 -4.43
C HIS A 100 6.55 -4.97 -5.17
N ARG A 101 7.85 -4.66 -5.29
CA ARG A 101 8.34 -3.55 -6.11
C ARG A 101 8.29 -3.94 -7.59
N LEU A 102 7.53 -3.20 -8.38
CA LEU A 102 7.31 -3.51 -9.79
C LEU A 102 8.59 -3.31 -10.60
N LYS A 103 8.84 -4.25 -11.52
CA LYS A 103 9.90 -4.16 -12.52
C LYS A 103 9.32 -3.76 -13.87
N GLU A 104 10.20 -3.45 -14.82
CA GLU A 104 9.80 -3.21 -16.21
C GLU A 104 9.05 -4.45 -16.74
N ASP A 105 7.95 -4.20 -17.48
CA ASP A 105 7.09 -5.21 -18.10
C ASP A 105 6.33 -6.16 -17.15
N GLU A 106 6.32 -5.91 -15.83
CA GLU A 106 5.49 -6.67 -14.90
C GLU A 106 4.03 -6.15 -14.87
N ASP A 107 3.06 -7.07 -15.02
CA ASP A 107 1.65 -6.74 -14.80
C ASP A 107 1.32 -6.79 -13.29
N PRO A 108 0.97 -5.65 -12.65
CA PRO A 108 0.67 -5.59 -11.22
C PRO A 108 -0.51 -6.48 -10.81
N LEU A 109 -1.38 -6.86 -11.73
CA LEU A 109 -2.51 -7.76 -11.46
C LEU A 109 -2.10 -9.24 -11.46
N GLN A 110 -0.98 -9.60 -12.11
CA GLN A 110 -0.49 -10.98 -12.21
C GLN A 110 0.54 -11.34 -11.14
N ILE A 111 1.11 -10.36 -10.41
CA ILE A 111 2.12 -10.63 -9.38
C ILE A 111 1.51 -11.45 -8.22
N PRO A 112 2.09 -12.60 -7.84
CA PRO A 112 1.61 -13.40 -6.72
C PRO A 112 2.02 -12.79 -5.37
N LEU A 113 1.11 -12.06 -4.73
CA LEU A 113 1.30 -11.42 -3.43
C LEU A 113 0.89 -12.36 -2.28
N VAL A 114 1.63 -13.45 -2.10
CA VAL A 114 1.29 -14.53 -1.13
C VAL A 114 2.36 -14.77 -0.07
N THR A 115 3.48 -14.06 -0.15
CA THR A 115 4.61 -14.16 0.78
C THR A 115 5.02 -12.79 1.30
N THR A 116 5.67 -12.76 2.45
CA THR A 116 6.34 -11.57 2.97
C THR A 116 7.54 -11.98 3.81
N ASN A 117 8.52 -11.09 3.90
CA ASN A 117 9.72 -11.29 4.70
C ASN A 117 9.47 -10.84 6.14
N PHE A 118 10.12 -11.52 7.08
CA PHE A 118 10.10 -11.17 8.49
C PHE A 118 11.53 -10.96 8.99
N LEU A 119 11.72 -9.92 9.79
CA LEU A 119 12.92 -9.77 10.60
C LEU A 119 12.72 -10.53 11.91
N VAL A 120 13.51 -11.56 12.11
CA VAL A 120 13.50 -12.37 13.34
C VAL A 120 14.72 -12.02 14.17
N GLN A 121 14.49 -11.69 15.44
CA GLN A 121 15.57 -11.51 16.41
C GLN A 121 15.75 -12.83 17.16
N VAL A 122 16.92 -13.44 17.02
CA VAL A 122 17.25 -14.67 17.72
C VAL A 122 18.02 -14.33 18.99
N HIS A 123 17.57 -14.85 20.11
CA HIS A 123 18.20 -14.70 21.42
C HIS A 123 18.86 -16.01 21.86
N ASP A 124 19.82 -15.93 22.77
CA ASP A 124 20.45 -17.08 23.44
C ASP A 124 21.09 -18.12 22.51
N LEU A 125 21.75 -17.68 21.43
CA LEU A 125 22.54 -18.57 20.57
C LEU A 125 23.74 -19.12 21.34
N PRO A 126 23.96 -20.45 21.35
CA PRO A 126 25.15 -21.04 21.94
C PRO A 126 26.42 -20.62 21.17
N PRO A 127 27.57 -20.51 21.85
CA PRO A 127 28.85 -20.11 21.23
C PRO A 127 29.44 -21.16 20.29
#